data_AF-A0A3S1QC45-F1
#
_entry.id   AF-A0A3S1QC45-F1
#
_cell.length_a   1.000
_cell.length_b   1.000
_cell.length_c   1.000
_cell.angle_alpha   90.00
_cell.angle_beta   90.00
_cell.angle_gamma   90.00
#
_symmetry.space_group_name_H-M   'P 1'
#
loop_
_entity.id
_entity.type
_entity.pdbx_description
1 polymer ?
#
loop_
_entity_poly.entity_id
_entity_poly.type
_entity_poly.pdbx_seq_one_letter_code
_entity_poly.pdbx_strand_id
1 'polypeptide(L)'
;VGVFLPEWIMPVAEALKALGTEHAWVVHGDGYDEITTTGETQVAELAGGEIRTFALTPEAVGLKRHTKDELRGGDAAYNAKALRDMLGGAAGAYRDTVLMNAGAGLVVAGKATTLADGMASAAQAIDSGRALQVLGRLVEISNG
;
A
#
# COMPACT_ATOMS: atom_id res chain seq x y z
N VAL A 1 -1.52 -8.41 -1.74
CA VAL A 1 -0.74 -9.07 -2.80
C VAL A 1 -0.99 -8.33 -4.10
N GLY A 2 0.06 -7.82 -4.72
CA GLY A 2 0.00 -7.20 -6.04
C GLY A 2 0.00 -8.22 -7.16
N VAL A 3 -0.74 -7.95 -8.24
CA VAL A 3 -0.67 -8.76 -9.46
C VAL A 3 -0.44 -7.92 -10.71
N PHE A 4 0.34 -8.47 -11.65
CA PHE A 4 0.79 -7.76 -12.84
C PHE A 4 -0.34 -7.42 -13.82
N LEU A 5 -1.36 -8.27 -13.96
CA LEU A 5 -2.51 -8.05 -14.83
C LEU A 5 -3.82 -8.27 -14.06
N PRO A 6 -4.91 -7.56 -14.42
CA PRO A 6 -6.17 -7.64 -13.69
C PRO A 6 -6.80 -9.04 -13.70
N GLU A 7 -6.59 -9.85 -14.75
CA GLU A 7 -7.09 -11.22 -14.80
C GLU A 7 -6.50 -12.14 -13.71
N TRP A 8 -5.38 -11.77 -13.08
CA TRP A 8 -4.77 -12.54 -12.00
C TRP A 8 -5.37 -12.27 -10.63
N ILE A 9 -6.22 -11.24 -10.48
CA ILE A 9 -6.81 -10.90 -9.18
C ILE A 9 -7.56 -12.09 -8.57
N MET A 10 -8.52 -12.65 -9.31
CA MET A 10 -9.36 -13.74 -8.81
C MET A 10 -8.58 -15.06 -8.64
N PRO A 11 -7.78 -15.52 -9.62
CA PRO A 11 -6.97 -16.74 -9.45
C PRO A 11 -6.07 -16.71 -8.21
N VAL A 12 -5.42 -15.57 -7.94
CA VAL A 12 -4.55 -15.43 -6.76
C VAL A 12 -5.38 -15.40 -5.47
N ALA A 13 -6.53 -14.73 -5.46
CA ALA A 13 -7.41 -14.72 -4.28
C ALA A 13 -7.93 -16.12 -3.94
N GLU A 14 -8.36 -16.90 -4.94
CA GLU A 14 -8.79 -18.30 -4.76
C GLU A 14 -7.65 -19.20 -4.31
N ALA A 15 -6.43 -19.00 -4.83
CA ALA A 15 -5.25 -19.72 -4.37
C ALA A 15 -4.95 -19.44 -2.88
N LEU A 16 -5.00 -18.16 -2.47
CA LEU A 16 -4.81 -17.78 -1.06
C LEU A 16 -5.88 -18.40 -0.15
N LYS A 17 -7.13 -18.45 -0.61
CA LYS A 17 -8.23 -19.12 0.09
C LYS A 17 -7.96 -20.62 0.24
N ALA A 18 -7.57 -21.30 -0.83
CA ALA A 18 -7.24 -22.72 -0.81
C ALA A 18 -6.06 -23.05 0.11
N LEU A 19 -5.11 -22.13 0.27
CA LEU A 19 -3.97 -22.25 1.18
C LEU A 19 -4.30 -21.92 2.64
N GLY A 20 -5.54 -21.51 2.94
CA GLY A 20 -5.98 -21.21 4.31
C GLY A 20 -5.67 -19.80 4.80
N THR A 21 -5.49 -18.83 3.88
CA THR A 21 -5.32 -17.42 4.26
C THR A 21 -6.60 -16.88 4.89
N GLU A 22 -6.48 -16.24 6.06
CA GLU A 22 -7.63 -15.70 6.80
C GLU A 22 -8.17 -14.39 6.22
N HIS A 23 -7.27 -13.45 5.89
CA HIS A 23 -7.58 -12.16 5.31
C HIS A 23 -6.51 -11.77 4.29
N ALA A 24 -6.91 -11.40 3.07
CA ALA A 24 -6.00 -10.86 2.07
C ALA A 24 -6.73 -9.92 1.11
N TRP A 25 -6.01 -8.90 0.63
CA TRP A 25 -6.39 -8.13 -0.55
C TRP A 25 -5.45 -8.48 -1.69
N VAL A 26 -6.03 -8.85 -2.84
CA VAL A 26 -5.32 -9.01 -4.11
C VAL A 26 -5.66 -7.83 -5.00
N VAL A 27 -4.66 -7.12 -5.49
CA VAL A 27 -4.85 -5.80 -6.11
C VAL A 27 -4.13 -5.67 -7.45
N HIS A 28 -4.73 -4.90 -8.36
CA HIS A 28 -4.10 -4.39 -9.58
C HIS A 28 -4.56 -2.94 -9.81
N GLY A 29 -3.62 -2.00 -9.92
CA GLY A 29 -3.91 -0.58 -10.02
C GLY A 29 -3.37 0.04 -11.30
N ASP A 30 -4.22 0.34 -12.29
CA ASP A 30 -3.88 1.08 -13.52
C ASP A 30 -2.49 0.76 -14.14
N GLY A 31 -2.18 -0.55 -14.25
CA GLY A 31 -0.91 -1.05 -14.77
C GLY A 31 0.21 -1.26 -13.74
N TYR A 32 -0.09 -1.13 -12.46
CA TYR A 32 0.79 -1.41 -11.33
C TYR A 32 0.30 -2.61 -10.53
N ASP A 33 1.23 -3.35 -9.94
CA ASP A 33 1.00 -4.45 -8.99
C ASP A 33 0.85 -3.93 -7.55
N GLU A 34 0.17 -2.81 -7.37
CA GLU A 34 -0.11 -2.20 -6.06
C GLU A 34 -1.38 -1.34 -6.11
N ILE A 35 -1.82 -0.82 -4.96
CA ILE A 35 -2.82 0.25 -4.94
C ILE A 35 -2.14 1.51 -5.46
N THR A 36 -2.73 2.16 -6.46
CA THR A 36 -2.12 3.32 -7.13
C THR A 36 -2.87 4.62 -6.86
N THR A 37 -2.14 5.73 -6.80
CA THR A 37 -2.70 7.09 -6.83
C THR A 37 -2.90 7.62 -8.25
N THR A 38 -2.53 6.88 -9.30
CA THR A 38 -2.64 7.37 -10.68
C THR A 38 -4.01 7.13 -11.31
N GLY A 39 -4.75 6.15 -10.78
CA GLY A 39 -5.99 5.68 -11.38
C GLY A 39 -6.78 4.77 -10.43
N GLU A 40 -7.66 3.97 -11.00
CA GLU A 40 -8.46 3.00 -10.25
C GLU A 40 -7.63 1.76 -9.90
N THR A 41 -7.87 1.22 -8.71
CA THR A 41 -7.35 -0.09 -8.28
C THR A 41 -8.49 -1.07 -8.13
N GLN A 42 -8.40 -2.20 -8.84
CA GLN A 42 -9.30 -3.34 -8.67
C GLN A 42 -8.81 -4.21 -7.51
N VAL A 43 -9.74 -4.65 -6.65
CA VAL A 43 -9.43 -5.43 -5.45
C VAL A 43 -10.33 -6.66 -5.38
N ALA A 44 -9.74 -7.82 -5.09
CA ALA A 44 -10.42 -8.95 -4.48
C ALA A 44 -10.00 -9.08 -3.02
N GLU A 45 -10.95 -8.97 -2.11
CA GLU A 45 -10.77 -9.21 -0.69
C GLU A 45 -11.25 -10.60 -0.34
N LEU A 46 -10.33 -11.42 0.16
CA LEU A 46 -10.62 -12.65 0.88
C LEU A 46 -10.74 -12.32 2.37
N ALA A 47 -11.89 -12.56 2.98
CA ALA A 47 -12.09 -12.42 4.43
C ALA A 47 -13.13 -13.44 4.91
N GLY A 48 -12.85 -14.15 6.00
CA GLY A 48 -13.78 -15.14 6.56
C GLY A 48 -14.11 -16.29 5.60
N GLY A 49 -13.20 -16.61 4.67
CA GLY A 49 -13.41 -17.64 3.64
C GLY A 49 -14.26 -17.20 2.44
N GLU A 50 -14.75 -15.96 2.43
CA GLU A 50 -15.48 -15.39 1.31
C GLU A 50 -14.60 -14.42 0.51
N ILE A 51 -14.79 -14.37 -0.79
CA ILE A 51 -14.12 -13.42 -1.68
C ILE A 51 -15.16 -12.42 -2.18
N ARG A 52 -14.92 -11.13 -1.95
CA ARG A 52 -15.69 -10.04 -2.53
C ARG A 52 -14.78 -9.13 -3.36
N THR A 53 -15.34 -8.49 -4.38
CA THR A 53 -14.60 -7.56 -5.22
C THR A 53 -15.11 -6.13 -5.07
N PHE A 54 -14.21 -5.17 -5.18
CA PHE A 54 -14.52 -3.74 -5.22
C PHE A 54 -13.41 -2.98 -5.92
N ALA A 55 -13.63 -1.70 -6.17
CA ALA A 55 -12.64 -0.79 -6.72
C ALA A 55 -12.32 0.33 -5.72
N LEU A 56 -11.07 0.81 -5.78
CA LEU A 56 -10.59 1.95 -5.02
C LEU A 56 -10.15 3.04 -5.98
N THR A 57 -10.43 4.29 -5.61
CA THR A 57 -9.87 5.46 -6.29
C THR A 57 -9.23 6.40 -5.26
N PRO A 58 -8.25 7.22 -5.64
CA PRO A 58 -7.63 8.18 -4.73
C PRO A 58 -8.65 9.16 -4.14
N GLU A 59 -9.65 9.56 -4.94
CA GLU A 59 -10.68 10.49 -4.52
C GLU A 59 -11.59 9.92 -3.42
N ALA A 60 -11.82 8.60 -3.41
CA ALA A 60 -12.64 7.93 -2.40
C ALA A 60 -12.04 8.05 -0.98
N VAL A 61 -10.74 8.34 -0.88
CA VAL A 61 -10.02 8.55 0.38
C VAL A 61 -9.51 9.99 0.55
N GLY A 62 -10.04 10.92 -0.25
CA GLY A 62 -9.73 12.36 -0.15
C GLY A 62 -8.41 12.78 -0.78
N LEU A 63 -7.76 11.91 -1.56
CA LEU A 63 -6.54 12.22 -2.29
C LEU A 63 -6.86 12.69 -3.72
N LYS A 64 -5.92 13.43 -4.30
CA LYS A 64 -5.93 13.75 -5.74
C LYS A 64 -5.19 12.66 -6.50
N ARG A 65 -5.49 12.52 -7.79
CA ARG A 65 -4.67 11.68 -8.67
C ARG A 65 -3.30 12.31 -8.89
N HIS A 66 -2.28 11.46 -8.86
CA HIS A 66 -0.93 11.82 -9.30
C HIS A 66 -0.69 11.30 -10.72
N THR A 67 0.28 11.91 -11.39
CA THR A 67 0.80 11.45 -12.67
C THR A 67 1.84 10.34 -12.45
N LYS A 68 2.04 9.49 -13.48
CA LYS A 68 3.11 8.47 -13.45
C LYS A 68 4.50 9.09 -13.30
N ASP A 69 4.69 10.32 -13.78
CA ASP A 69 5.97 11.04 -13.67
C ASP A 69 6.25 11.49 -12.23
N GLU A 70 5.23 11.88 -11.45
CA GLU A 70 5.40 12.23 -10.03
C GLU A 70 5.78 11.04 -9.14
N LEU A 71 5.45 9.82 -9.56
CA LEU A 71 5.83 8.56 -8.89
C LEU A 71 7.09 7.93 -9.49
N ARG A 72 7.70 8.54 -10.51
CA ARG A 72 8.85 7.94 -11.18
C ARG A 72 10.05 7.94 -10.23
N GLY A 73 10.44 6.74 -9.82
CA GLY A 73 11.70 6.50 -9.14
C GLY A 73 12.92 6.77 -10.03
N GLY A 74 14.09 6.82 -9.38
CA GLY A 74 15.39 7.00 -10.03
C GLY A 74 16.31 5.82 -9.77
N ASP A 75 17.61 6.10 -9.68
CA ASP A 75 18.59 5.11 -9.24
C ASP A 75 18.43 4.74 -7.75
N ALA A 76 19.24 3.80 -7.29
CA ALA A 76 19.19 3.33 -5.91
C ALA A 76 19.42 4.46 -4.88
N ALA A 77 20.33 5.40 -5.16
CA ALA A 77 20.64 6.51 -4.25
C ALA A 77 19.48 7.51 -4.17
N TYR A 78 18.88 7.83 -5.32
CA TYR A 78 17.69 8.66 -5.41
C TYR A 78 16.52 8.03 -4.65
N ASN A 79 16.20 6.76 -4.92
CA ASN A 79 15.07 6.09 -4.27
C ASN A 79 15.27 5.97 -2.76
N ALA A 80 16.51 5.70 -2.32
CA ALA A 80 16.85 5.63 -0.91
C ALA A 80 16.74 6.99 -0.20
N LYS A 81 17.02 8.10 -0.90
CA LYS A 81 16.79 9.45 -0.39
C LYS A 81 15.29 9.76 -0.35
N ALA A 82 14.57 9.52 -1.44
CA ALA A 82 13.13 9.79 -1.55
C ALA A 82 12.34 9.04 -0.46
N LEU A 83 12.66 7.78 -0.22
CA LEU A 83 12.08 7.00 0.88
C LEU A 83 12.33 7.64 2.24
N ARG A 84 13.58 8.04 2.54
CA ARG A 84 13.93 8.67 3.82
C ARG A 84 13.28 10.03 3.99
N ASP A 85 13.23 10.85 2.95
CA ASP A 85 12.55 12.14 2.97
C ASP A 85 11.05 11.96 3.28
N MET A 86 10.39 11.00 2.61
CA MET A 86 8.98 10.68 2.83
C MET A 86 8.73 10.13 4.23
N LEU A 87 9.56 9.19 4.72
CA LEU A 87 9.49 8.70 6.10
C LEU A 87 9.80 9.79 7.14
N GLY A 88 10.54 10.83 6.73
CA GLY A 88 10.77 12.06 7.50
C GLY A 88 9.63 13.07 7.44
N GLY A 89 8.52 12.75 6.76
CA GLY A 89 7.31 13.55 6.71
C GLY A 89 7.09 14.32 5.42
N ALA A 90 7.99 14.24 4.42
CA ALA A 90 7.81 14.96 3.15
C ALA A 90 6.48 14.59 2.49
N ALA A 91 5.70 15.60 2.10
CA ALA A 91 4.44 15.44 1.40
C ALA A 91 4.66 15.19 -0.11
N GLY A 92 3.64 14.64 -0.78
CA GLY A 92 3.63 14.44 -2.22
C GLY A 92 3.29 12.99 -2.63
N ALA A 93 3.44 12.71 -3.92
CA ALA A 93 2.97 11.47 -4.53
C ALA A 93 3.49 10.19 -3.85
N TYR A 94 4.77 10.14 -3.49
CA TYR A 94 5.34 9.01 -2.75
C TYR A 94 4.62 8.76 -1.42
N ARG A 95 4.33 9.83 -0.67
CA ARG A 95 3.64 9.72 0.61
C ARG A 95 2.22 9.22 0.42
N ASP A 96 1.48 9.81 -0.51
CA ASP A 96 0.08 9.48 -0.75
C ASP A 96 -0.09 8.01 -1.20
N THR A 97 0.78 7.52 -2.10
CA THR A 97 0.81 6.10 -2.51
C THR A 97 1.17 5.18 -1.34
N VAL A 98 2.15 5.55 -0.52
CA VAL A 98 2.53 4.76 0.66
C VAL A 98 1.40 4.71 1.68
N LEU A 99 0.68 5.81 1.90
CA LEU A 99 -0.45 5.86 2.82
C LEU A 99 -1.56 4.91 2.38
N MET A 100 -1.92 4.88 1.09
CA MET A 100 -2.94 3.96 0.59
C MET A 100 -2.53 2.49 0.77
N ASN A 101 -1.31 2.12 0.41
CA ASN A 101 -0.85 0.73 0.52
C ASN A 101 -0.64 0.29 1.99
N ALA A 102 -0.01 1.14 2.82
CA ALA A 102 0.15 0.85 4.24
C ALA A 102 -1.21 0.80 4.96
N GLY A 103 -2.13 1.69 4.58
CA GLY A 103 -3.50 1.68 5.10
C GLY A 103 -4.24 0.39 4.78
N ALA A 104 -4.14 -0.11 3.55
CA ALA A 104 -4.69 -1.42 3.17
C ALA A 104 -4.04 -2.57 3.95
N GLY A 105 -2.71 -2.52 4.15
CA GLY A 105 -2.00 -3.47 5.01
C GLY A 105 -2.53 -3.48 6.44
N LEU A 106 -2.84 -2.31 7.02
CA LEU A 106 -3.43 -2.18 8.35
C LEU A 106 -4.87 -2.71 8.41
N VAL A 107 -5.66 -2.55 7.36
CA VAL A 107 -7.00 -3.14 7.26
C VAL A 107 -6.91 -4.67 7.25
N VAL A 108 -6.08 -5.24 6.37
CA VAL A 108 -5.87 -6.69 6.28
C VAL A 108 -5.30 -7.26 7.58
N ALA A 109 -4.49 -6.50 8.32
CA ALA A 109 -3.96 -6.90 9.62
C ALA A 109 -4.97 -6.75 10.79
N GLY A 110 -6.22 -6.34 10.53
CA GLY A 110 -7.23 -6.10 11.56
C GLY A 110 -6.88 -4.94 12.50
N LYS A 111 -6.01 -4.01 12.08
CA LYS A 111 -5.61 -2.82 12.84
C LYS A 111 -6.39 -1.57 12.47
N ALA A 112 -7.14 -1.62 11.37
CA ALA A 112 -8.04 -0.56 10.92
C ALA A 112 -9.31 -1.18 10.33
N THR A 113 -10.44 -0.48 10.49
CA THR A 113 -11.74 -0.92 9.97
C THR A 113 -11.98 -0.48 8.53
N THR A 114 -11.45 0.67 8.14
CA THR A 114 -11.57 1.22 6.80
C THR A 114 -10.20 1.63 6.27
N LEU A 115 -10.10 1.77 4.94
CA LEU A 115 -8.87 2.25 4.31
C LEU A 115 -8.48 3.65 4.84
N ALA A 116 -9.45 4.54 5.05
CA ALA A 116 -9.22 5.87 5.62
C ALA A 116 -8.63 5.81 7.04
N ASP A 117 -9.15 4.93 7.91
CA ASP A 117 -8.59 4.72 9.27
C ASP A 117 -7.15 4.18 9.21
N GLY A 118 -6.89 3.27 8.28
CA GLY A 118 -5.56 2.72 8.01
C GLY A 118 -4.60 3.81 7.54
N MET A 119 -5.02 4.64 6.58
CA MET A 119 -4.23 5.77 6.08
C MET A 119 -3.94 6.79 7.18
N ALA A 120 -4.92 7.12 8.03
CA ALA A 120 -4.72 8.03 9.16
C ALA A 120 -3.68 7.47 10.15
N SER A 121 -3.73 6.17 10.44
CA SER A 121 -2.76 5.49 11.30
C SER A 121 -1.35 5.46 10.68
N ALA A 122 -1.25 5.19 9.38
CA ALA A 122 0.01 5.24 8.64
C ALA A 122 0.61 6.65 8.60
N ALA A 123 -0.22 7.68 8.39
CA ALA A 123 0.20 9.08 8.43
C ALA A 123 0.74 9.46 9.81
N GLN A 124 0.05 9.08 10.89
CA GLN A 124 0.53 9.30 12.24
C GLN A 124 1.87 8.61 12.50
N ALA A 125 2.09 7.40 11.96
CA ALA A 125 3.35 6.68 12.10
C ALA A 125 4.51 7.39 11.39
N ILE A 126 4.26 7.99 10.23
CA ILE A 126 5.23 8.82 9.50
C ILE A 126 5.49 10.13 10.25
N ASP A 127 4.44 10.89 10.59
CA ASP A 127 4.56 12.23 11.16
C ASP A 127 5.17 12.25 12.56
N SER A 128 4.97 11.18 13.33
CA SER A 128 5.62 11.00 14.64
C SER A 128 7.08 10.54 14.54
N GLY A 129 7.59 10.25 13.34
CA GLY A 129 8.92 9.71 13.10
C GLY A 129 9.08 8.23 13.46
N ARG A 130 8.03 7.55 13.95
CA ARG A 130 8.09 6.13 14.33
C ARG A 130 8.43 5.23 13.14
N ALA A 131 7.90 5.52 11.96
CA ALA A 131 8.20 4.76 10.76
C ALA A 131 9.70 4.86 10.38
N LEU A 132 10.28 6.06 10.46
CA LEU A 132 11.71 6.27 10.22
C LEU A 132 12.58 5.58 11.30
N GLN A 133 12.16 5.60 12.57
CA GLN A 133 12.84 4.88 13.65
C GLN A 133 12.83 3.36 13.44
N VAL A 134 11.73 2.80 12.93
CA VAL A 134 11.67 1.37 12.56
C VAL A 134 12.70 1.04 11.48
N LEU A 135 12.84 1.88 10.45
CA LEU A 135 13.88 1.70 9.43
C LEU A 135 15.28 1.73 10.05
N GLY A 136 15.55 2.69 10.96
CA GLY A 136 16.83 2.76 11.68
C GLY A 136 17.15 1.48 12.46
N ARG A 137 16.19 0.98 13.24
CA ARG A 137 16.34 -0.28 13.98
C ARG A 137 16.55 -1.49 13.07
N LEU A 138 15.87 -1.54 11.91
CA LEU A 138 16.07 -2.61 10.93
C LEU A 138 17.53 -2.63 10.43
N VAL A 139 18.08 -1.45 10.10
CA VAL A 139 19.48 -1.31 9.66
C VAL A 139 20.45 -1.75 10.75
N GLU A 140 20.21 -1.37 12.01
CA GLU A 140 21.04 -1.76 13.14
C GLU A 140 21.06 -3.28 13.34
N ILE A 141 19.87 -3.91 13.30
CA ILE A 141 19.74 -5.36 13.53
C ILE A 141 20.27 -6.18 12.36
N SER A 142 20.17 -5.71 11.11
CA SER A 142 20.61 -6.48 9.94
C SER A 142 22.11 -6.43 9.70
N ASN A 143 22.80 -5.45 10.27
CA ASN A 143 24.24 -5.20 10.06
C ASN A 143 25.09 -5.47 11.32
N GLY A 144 24.47 -5.78 12.46
CA GLY A 144 25.14 -6.21 13.69
C GLY A 144 25.25 -7.72 13.77
#